data_AF-A0A349QPA3-F1
#
_entry.id   AF-A0A349QPA3-F1
#
_cell.length_a   1.000
_cell.length_b   1.000
_cell.length_c   1.000
_cell.angle_alpha   90.00
_cell.angle_beta   90.00
_cell.angle_gamma   90.00
#
_symmetry.space_group_name_H-M   'P 1'
#
loop_
_entity.id
_entity.type
_entity.pdbx_description
1 polymer ?
#
loop_
_entity_poly.entity_id
_entity_poly.type
_entity_poly.pdbx_seq_one_letter_code
_entity_poly.pdbx_strand_id
1 'polypeptide(L)'
;EIPLSELHPFKGHPFKGKDDEAMMETADSIKQYGVLVPAIARPDPEGGYELVAGHRRHRASELAEKETMPVIVRDLDDDAATINMVDSNLQRESLLPSERAFAYKMKLEAMKHQGERVDLTCAQVGHKSDGRKSRDILAEQVGQSKNQIQRFIRLT
;
A
#
# COMPACT_ATOMS: atom_id res chain seq x y z
N GLU A 1 -11.17 8.86 16.29
CA GLU A 1 -11.49 7.44 16.04
C GLU A 1 -12.55 7.39 14.96
N ILE A 2 -12.55 6.36 14.11
CA ILE A 2 -13.50 6.20 13.01
C ILE A 2 -14.24 4.86 13.21
N PRO A 3 -15.57 4.80 12.96
CA PRO A 3 -16.31 3.55 12.99
C PRO A 3 -15.75 2.53 11.99
N LEU A 4 -15.64 1.28 12.38
CA LEU A 4 -15.18 0.22 11.46
C LEU A 4 -16.10 0.08 10.24
N SER A 5 -17.40 0.39 10.39
CA SER A 5 -18.38 0.37 9.30
C SER A 5 -18.12 1.40 8.20
N GLU A 6 -17.37 2.47 8.50
CA GLU A 6 -17.01 3.51 7.54
C GLU A 6 -15.64 3.25 6.89
N LEU A 7 -14.92 2.20 7.30
CA LEU A 7 -13.61 1.85 6.76
C LEU A 7 -13.77 0.79 5.67
N HIS A 8 -13.42 1.19 4.44
CA HIS A 8 -13.45 0.32 3.27
C HIS A 8 -12.04 -0.21 2.97
N PRO A 9 -11.90 -1.48 2.54
CA PRO A 9 -10.60 -2.02 2.15
C PRO A 9 -10.09 -1.37 0.86
N PHE A 10 -8.77 -1.27 0.72
CA PHE A 10 -8.15 -0.70 -0.48
C PHE A 10 -8.53 -1.47 -1.77
N LYS A 11 -9.00 -0.76 -2.79
CA LYS A 11 -9.36 -1.35 -4.09
C LYS A 11 -8.13 -2.00 -4.74
N GLY A 12 -8.21 -3.30 -5.04
CA GLY A 12 -7.11 -4.04 -5.69
C GLY A 12 -5.93 -4.38 -4.78
N HIS A 13 -6.14 -4.45 -3.45
CA HIS A 13 -5.09 -4.80 -2.50
C HIS A 13 -4.42 -6.16 -2.83
N PRO A 14 -3.11 -6.20 -3.09
CA PRO A 14 -2.46 -7.39 -3.65
C PRO A 14 -2.05 -8.43 -2.63
N PHE A 15 -1.99 -8.04 -1.36
CA PHE A 15 -1.60 -8.91 -0.26
C PHE A 15 -2.84 -9.57 0.32
N LYS A 16 -2.84 -10.90 0.38
CA LYS A 16 -3.93 -11.63 1.02
C LYS A 16 -3.69 -11.68 2.53
N GLY A 17 -4.66 -11.21 3.30
CA GLY A 17 -4.68 -11.41 4.74
C GLY A 17 -4.81 -12.90 5.05
N LYS A 18 -4.06 -13.38 6.05
CA LYS A 18 -4.26 -14.69 6.65
C LYS A 18 -4.74 -14.51 8.09
N ASP A 19 -5.83 -15.20 8.42
CA ASP A 19 -6.37 -15.33 9.76
C ASP A 19 -5.63 -16.50 10.46
N ASP A 20 -4.33 -16.29 10.67
CA ASP A 20 -3.44 -17.24 11.36
C ASP A 20 -3.48 -17.02 12.89
N GLU A 21 -2.87 -17.90 13.67
CA GLU A 21 -2.78 -17.80 15.13
C GLU A 21 -2.26 -16.44 15.62
N ALA A 22 -1.26 -15.87 14.93
CA ALA A 22 -0.74 -14.53 15.21
C ALA A 22 -1.78 -13.40 15.02
N MET A 23 -2.81 -13.60 14.20
CA MET A 23 -3.94 -12.65 14.10
C MET A 23 -4.79 -12.70 15.36
N MET A 24 -5.04 -13.88 15.91
CA MET A 24 -5.81 -14.06 17.14
C MET A 24 -5.10 -13.42 18.33
N GLU A 25 -3.78 -13.62 18.45
CA GLU A 25 -2.97 -12.93 19.47
C GLU A 25 -3.04 -11.40 19.33
N THR A 26 -3.04 -10.90 18.10
CA THR A 26 -3.20 -9.46 17.83
C THR A 26 -4.58 -8.97 18.26
N ALA A 27 -5.64 -9.75 17.98
CA ALA A 27 -7.00 -9.42 18.37
C ALA A 27 -7.17 -9.42 19.90
N ASP A 28 -6.60 -10.40 20.61
CA ASP A 28 -6.61 -10.45 22.07
C ASP A 28 -5.87 -9.25 22.67
N SER A 29 -4.72 -8.88 22.10
CA SER A 29 -4.00 -7.67 22.51
C SER A 29 -4.84 -6.40 22.28
N ILE A 30 -5.55 -6.29 21.15
CA ILE A 30 -6.43 -5.15 20.86
C ILE A 30 -7.64 -5.14 21.80
N LYS A 31 -8.14 -6.30 22.20
CA LYS A 31 -9.23 -6.41 23.17
C LYS A 31 -8.80 -5.88 24.54
N GLN A 32 -7.58 -6.21 24.97
CA GLN A 32 -7.04 -5.81 26.28
C GLN A 32 -6.54 -4.36 26.31
N TYR A 33 -5.78 -3.91 25.31
CA TYR A 33 -5.08 -2.62 25.33
C TYR A 33 -5.65 -1.61 24.34
N GLY A 34 -6.55 -2.02 23.45
CA GLY A 34 -6.97 -1.20 22.31
C GLY A 34 -5.94 -1.18 21.19
N VAL A 35 -6.23 -0.39 20.17
CA VAL A 35 -5.34 -0.21 19.02
C VAL A 35 -4.31 0.88 19.36
N LEU A 36 -3.09 0.48 19.69
CA LEU A 36 -2.04 1.42 20.11
C LEU A 36 -1.49 2.28 18.96
N VAL A 37 -1.34 1.68 17.78
CA VAL A 37 -0.83 2.36 16.59
C VAL A 37 -2.02 2.68 15.69
N PRO A 38 -2.24 3.93 15.28
CA PRO A 38 -3.36 4.31 14.43
C PRO A 38 -3.20 3.81 13.00
N ALA A 39 -4.30 3.42 12.35
CA ALA A 39 -4.31 3.03 10.94
C ALA A 39 -4.21 4.28 10.04
N ILE A 40 -3.95 4.10 8.74
CA ILE A 40 -3.93 5.22 7.78
C ILE A 40 -5.04 4.97 6.78
N ALA A 41 -5.92 5.95 6.61
CA ALA A 41 -6.98 5.94 5.62
C ALA A 41 -6.99 7.24 4.82
N ARG A 42 -7.69 7.23 3.69
CA ARG A 42 -7.98 8.41 2.89
C ARG A 42 -9.49 8.56 2.70
N PRO A 43 -10.01 9.78 2.45
CA PRO A 43 -11.42 9.95 2.10
C PRO A 43 -11.75 9.19 0.81
N ASP A 44 -12.86 8.45 0.78
CA ASP A 44 -13.37 7.81 -0.45
C ASP A 44 -14.41 8.74 -1.11
N PRO A 45 -14.31 9.03 -2.42
CA PRO A 45 -15.33 9.76 -3.17
C PRO A 45 -16.73 9.14 -3.08
N GLU A 46 -16.85 7.83 -2.90
CA GLU A 46 -18.12 7.10 -2.74
C GLU A 46 -18.70 7.21 -1.31
N GLY A 47 -17.97 7.83 -0.38
CA GLY A 47 -18.33 7.99 1.02
C GLY A 47 -17.53 7.08 1.95
N GLY A 48 -17.37 7.50 3.21
CA GLY A 48 -16.53 6.80 4.18
C GLY A 48 -15.03 7.04 3.93
N TYR A 49 -14.21 6.05 4.29
CA TYR A 49 -12.75 6.14 4.20
C TYR A 49 -12.15 4.85 3.67
N GLU A 50 -11.24 4.97 2.71
CA GLU A 50 -10.48 3.84 2.19
C GLU A 50 -9.20 3.62 3.01
N LEU A 51 -9.02 2.40 3.52
CA LEU A 51 -7.90 2.03 4.35
C LEU A 51 -6.64 1.81 3.51
N VAL A 52 -5.65 2.68 3.65
CA VAL A 52 -4.37 2.60 2.91
C VAL A 52 -3.41 1.65 3.63
N ALA A 53 -3.34 1.73 4.96
CA ALA A 53 -2.47 0.89 5.78
C ALA A 53 -3.13 0.51 7.11
N GLY A 54 -2.82 -0.69 7.60
CA GLY A 54 -3.39 -1.20 8.85
C GLY A 54 -4.51 -2.23 8.67
N HIS A 55 -4.67 -2.84 7.49
CA HIS A 55 -5.66 -3.89 7.21
C HIS A 55 -5.71 -5.00 8.27
N ARG A 56 -4.56 -5.46 8.79
CA ARG A 56 -4.53 -6.47 9.87
C ARG A 56 -5.12 -5.95 11.18
N ARG A 57 -4.88 -4.68 11.52
CA ARG A 57 -5.45 -4.04 12.72
C ARG A 57 -6.96 -3.87 12.57
N HIS A 58 -7.43 -3.51 11.37
CA HIS A 58 -8.86 -3.44 11.06
C HIS A 58 -9.52 -4.79 11.35
N ARG A 59 -9.00 -5.86 10.72
CA ARG A 59 -9.49 -7.22 10.93
C ARG A 59 -9.44 -7.67 12.39
N ALA A 60 -8.32 -7.41 13.08
CA ALA A 60 -8.19 -7.77 14.49
C ALA A 60 -9.12 -6.95 15.40
N SER A 61 -9.49 -5.72 15.02
CA SER A 61 -10.47 -4.90 15.74
C SER A 61 -11.90 -5.41 15.54
N GLU A 62 -12.23 -5.91 14.34
CA GLU A 62 -13.49 -6.63 14.09
C GLU A 62 -13.58 -7.88 14.97
N LEU A 63 -12.51 -8.69 15.02
CA LEU A 63 -12.44 -9.90 15.85
C LEU A 63 -12.50 -9.58 17.35
N ALA A 64 -11.97 -8.42 17.76
CA ALA A 64 -12.04 -7.92 19.13
C ALA A 64 -13.38 -7.23 19.47
N GLU A 65 -14.36 -7.24 18.56
CA GLU A 65 -15.68 -6.62 18.71
C GLU A 65 -15.63 -5.13 19.06
N LYS A 66 -14.65 -4.41 18.50
CA LYS A 66 -14.57 -2.94 18.65
C LYS A 66 -15.46 -2.26 17.63
N GLU A 67 -16.14 -1.20 18.04
CA GLU A 67 -16.96 -0.39 17.13
C GLU A 67 -16.13 0.63 16.35
N THR A 68 -15.04 1.14 16.97
CA THR A 68 -14.19 2.19 16.42
C THR A 68 -12.72 1.82 16.51
N MET A 69 -11.90 2.46 15.67
CA MET A 69 -10.44 2.43 15.83
C MET A 69 -9.79 3.80 15.59
N PRO A 70 -8.59 4.05 16.15
CA PRO A 70 -7.81 5.23 15.82
C PRO A 70 -7.26 5.12 14.40
N VAL A 71 -7.58 6.12 13.58
CA VAL A 71 -7.17 6.25 12.18
C VAL A 71 -6.68 7.66 11.94
N ILE A 72 -5.58 7.79 11.19
CA ILE A 72 -5.08 9.04 10.64
C ILE A 72 -5.61 9.13 9.22
N VAL A 73 -6.47 10.12 8.98
CA VAL A 73 -6.95 10.45 7.64
C VAL A 73 -5.90 11.31 6.94
N ARG A 74 -5.48 10.90 5.75
CA ARG A 74 -4.60 11.67 4.87
C ARG A 74 -5.27 11.84 3.53
N ASP A 75 -5.21 13.05 3.01
CA ASP A 75 -5.62 13.32 1.63
C ASP A 75 -4.52 12.83 0.69
N LEU A 76 -4.80 11.74 -0.03
CA LEU A 76 -3.85 11.03 -0.89
C LEU A 76 -4.53 10.72 -2.23
N ASP A 77 -3.87 11.11 -3.33
CA ASP A 77 -4.25 10.66 -4.66
C ASP A 77 -4.07 9.13 -4.81
N ASP A 78 -4.65 8.55 -5.86
CA ASP A 78 -4.65 7.10 -6.10
C ASP A 78 -3.25 6.51 -6.20
N ASP A 79 -2.33 7.24 -6.83
CA ASP A 79 -0.95 6.80 -7.00
C ASP A 79 -0.19 6.84 -5.66
N ALA A 80 -0.34 7.91 -4.88
CA ALA A 80 0.29 8.08 -3.58
C ALA A 80 -0.26 7.07 -2.58
N ALA A 81 -1.57 6.81 -2.59
CA ALA A 81 -2.19 5.77 -1.79
C ALA A 81 -1.62 4.39 -2.15
N THR A 82 -1.50 4.08 -3.44
CA THR A 82 -0.89 2.83 -3.94
C THR A 82 0.56 2.69 -3.49
N ILE A 83 1.37 3.74 -3.61
CA ILE A 83 2.78 3.74 -3.19
C ILE A 83 2.90 3.50 -1.68
N ASN A 84 2.12 4.24 -0.86
CA ASN A 84 2.12 4.08 0.60
C ASN A 84 1.68 2.67 1.02
N MET A 85 0.62 2.14 0.38
CA MET A 85 0.12 0.80 0.63
C MET A 85 1.21 -0.24 0.34
N VAL A 86 1.86 -0.18 -0.83
CA VAL A 86 2.96 -1.09 -1.19
C VAL A 86 4.13 -0.98 -0.22
N ASP A 87 4.59 0.24 0.08
CA ASP A 87 5.78 0.46 0.91
C ASP A 87 5.59 -0.05 2.35
N SER A 88 4.39 0.08 2.89
CA SER A 88 4.06 -0.45 4.23
C SER A 88 4.05 -1.99 4.30
N ASN A 89 3.87 -2.68 3.17
CA ASN A 89 3.82 -4.15 3.10
C ASN A 89 5.12 -4.76 2.60
N LEU A 90 5.92 -4.02 1.83
CA LEU A 90 7.12 -4.54 1.17
C LEU A 90 8.23 -4.94 2.16
N GLN A 91 8.25 -4.32 3.34
CA GLN A 91 9.20 -4.63 4.41
C GLN A 91 8.85 -5.92 5.19
N ARG A 92 7.77 -6.62 4.84
CA ARG A 92 7.41 -7.90 5.47
C ARG A 92 8.37 -9.01 5.04
N GLU A 93 8.91 -9.72 6.01
CA GLU A 93 9.80 -10.86 5.78
C GLU A 93 9.07 -12.03 5.06
N SER A 94 7.77 -12.22 5.32
CA SER A 94 6.97 -13.34 4.82
C SER A 94 6.30 -13.12 3.46
N LEU A 95 6.73 -12.12 2.69
CA LEU A 95 6.09 -11.77 1.42
C LEU A 95 6.36 -12.79 0.31
N LEU A 96 5.29 -13.33 -0.30
CA LEU A 96 5.41 -14.29 -1.40
C LEU A 96 6.05 -13.64 -2.64
N PRO A 97 6.83 -14.40 -3.45
CA PRO A 97 7.42 -13.87 -4.67
C PRO A 97 6.41 -13.28 -5.66
N SER A 98 5.20 -13.86 -5.75
CA SER A 98 4.11 -13.38 -6.60
C SER A 98 3.50 -12.07 -6.10
N GLU A 99 3.26 -11.96 -4.80
CA GLU A 99 2.75 -10.73 -4.17
C GLU A 99 3.77 -9.60 -4.32
N ARG A 100 5.05 -9.91 -4.13
CA ARG A 100 6.17 -8.96 -4.34
C ARG A 100 6.21 -8.47 -5.79
N ALA A 101 6.02 -9.36 -6.75
CA ALA A 101 5.98 -9.01 -8.16
C ALA A 101 4.86 -8.03 -8.48
N PHE A 102 3.66 -8.33 -7.99
CA PHE A 102 2.50 -7.48 -8.23
C PHE A 102 2.65 -6.11 -7.54
N ALA A 103 3.17 -6.10 -6.31
CA ALA A 103 3.46 -4.87 -5.58
C ALA A 103 4.47 -3.98 -6.33
N TYR A 104 5.53 -4.56 -6.92
CA TYR A 104 6.47 -3.80 -7.75
C TYR A 104 5.82 -3.25 -9.02
N LYS A 105 4.94 -4.02 -9.66
CA LYS A 105 4.21 -3.57 -10.85
C LYS A 105 3.31 -2.38 -10.51
N MET A 106 2.48 -2.49 -9.47
CA MET A 106 1.61 -1.41 -8.99
C MET A 106 2.42 -0.14 -8.65
N LYS A 107 3.48 -0.28 -7.86
CA LYS A 107 4.32 0.87 -7.47
C LYS A 107 5.01 1.51 -8.67
N LEU A 108 5.47 0.71 -9.64
CA LEU A 108 6.07 1.24 -10.87
C LEU A 108 5.06 2.00 -11.73
N GLU A 109 3.83 1.51 -11.84
CA GLU A 109 2.76 2.17 -12.59
C GLU A 109 2.34 3.49 -11.92
N ALA A 110 2.11 3.48 -10.60
CA ALA A 110 1.82 4.68 -9.83
C ALA A 110 2.94 5.73 -9.94
N MET A 111 4.21 5.32 -9.87
CA MET A 111 5.35 6.23 -10.07
C MET A 111 5.45 6.79 -11.49
N LYS A 112 4.97 6.06 -12.50
CA LYS A 112 4.94 6.57 -13.88
C LYS A 112 3.85 7.62 -14.02
N HIS A 113 2.65 7.35 -13.52
CA HIS A 113 1.53 8.30 -13.57
C HIS A 113 1.84 9.60 -12.81
N GLN A 114 2.45 9.51 -11.61
CA GLN A 114 2.94 10.71 -10.89
C GLN A 114 4.02 11.48 -11.66
N GLY A 115 4.87 10.77 -12.42
CA GLY A 115 5.90 11.37 -13.28
C GLY A 115 5.37 11.88 -14.63
N GLU A 116 4.17 11.47 -15.03
CA GLU A 116 3.48 11.92 -16.23
C GLU A 116 2.86 13.30 -16.01
N ARG A 117 3.69 14.35 -16.03
CA ARG A 117 3.19 15.67 -16.42
C ARG A 117 2.61 15.56 -17.83
N VAL A 118 1.28 15.58 -17.93
CA VAL A 118 0.44 15.54 -19.15
C VAL A 118 0.69 16.69 -20.13
N ASP A 119 1.42 17.74 -19.74
CA ASP A 119 1.45 19.00 -20.50
C ASP A 119 2.65 19.16 -21.46
N LEU A 120 3.73 18.40 -21.31
CA LEU A 120 4.93 18.61 -22.12
C LEU A 120 5.69 17.32 -22.30
N THR A 121 5.61 16.68 -23.48
CA THR A 121 6.77 16.30 -24.30
C THR A 121 6.35 15.36 -25.44
N CYS A 122 6.34 15.94 -26.64
CA CYS A 122 6.72 15.28 -27.87
C CYS A 122 8.07 14.54 -27.70
N ALA A 123 8.19 13.36 -28.30
CA ALA A 123 9.31 12.43 -28.14
C ALA A 123 10.64 12.89 -28.78
N GLN A 124 10.90 14.18 -28.96
CA GLN A 124 12.00 14.68 -29.80
C GLN A 124 13.17 15.32 -29.04
N VAL A 125 13.06 15.59 -27.73
CA VAL A 125 14.15 16.21 -26.97
C VAL A 125 14.19 15.63 -25.54
N GLY A 126 15.25 14.87 -25.21
CA GLY A 126 15.74 14.61 -23.84
C GLY A 126 14.79 14.01 -22.80
N HIS A 127 15.26 13.01 -22.04
CA HIS A 127 14.49 12.49 -20.90
C HIS A 127 14.40 13.53 -19.77
N LYS A 128 13.20 13.67 -19.16
CA LYS A 128 12.85 14.67 -18.14
C LYS A 128 13.66 14.63 -16.84
N SER A 129 14.35 13.53 -16.53
CA SER A 129 14.98 13.29 -15.24
C SER A 129 16.37 12.70 -15.40
N ASP A 130 17.43 13.52 -15.39
CA ASP A 130 18.84 13.15 -15.15
C ASP A 130 19.30 11.74 -15.67
N GLY A 131 18.78 11.30 -16.82
CA GLY A 131 18.92 9.95 -17.37
C GLY A 131 18.26 8.76 -16.62
N ARG A 132 17.59 8.94 -15.47
CA ARG A 132 17.04 7.84 -14.63
C ARG A 132 15.56 7.57 -14.92
N LYS A 133 15.21 6.29 -15.11
CA LYS A 133 13.82 5.82 -15.30
C LYS A 133 13.16 5.50 -13.96
N SER A 134 11.83 5.50 -13.87
CA SER A 134 11.10 5.13 -12.64
C SER A 134 11.50 3.75 -12.08
N ARG A 135 11.87 2.81 -12.97
CA ARG A 135 12.41 1.49 -12.58
C ARG A 135 13.74 1.56 -11.84
N ASP A 136 14.57 2.55 -12.16
CA ASP A 136 15.90 2.72 -11.56
C ASP A 136 15.76 3.28 -10.14
N ILE A 137 14.83 4.22 -9.97
CA ILE A 137 14.45 4.79 -8.67
C ILE A 137 13.86 3.70 -7.78
N LEU A 138 12.94 2.88 -8.32
CA LEU A 138 12.37 1.76 -7.57
C LEU A 138 13.44 0.74 -7.14
N ALA A 139 14.40 0.43 -8.01
CA ALA A 139 15.52 -0.46 -7.70
C ALA A 139 16.35 0.02 -6.52
N GLU A 140 16.67 1.31 -6.51
CA GLU A 140 17.42 1.97 -5.45
C GLU A 140 16.65 1.97 -4.12
N GLN A 141 15.37 2.37 -4.14
CA GLN A 141 14.53 2.43 -2.94
C GLN A 141 14.33 1.07 -2.26
N VAL A 142 14.21 0.00 -3.05
CA VAL A 142 13.94 -1.35 -2.55
C VAL A 142 15.23 -2.12 -2.28
N GLY A 143 16.40 -1.59 -2.68
CA GLY A 143 17.68 -2.28 -2.56
C GLY A 143 17.77 -3.55 -3.42
N GLN A 144 17.11 -3.57 -4.57
CA GLN A 144 17.07 -4.73 -5.48
C GLN A 144 17.69 -4.37 -6.84
N SER A 145 18.26 -5.35 -7.54
CA SER A 145 18.81 -5.07 -8.88
C SER A 145 17.70 -4.77 -9.89
N LYS A 146 17.99 -3.90 -10.86
CA LYS A 146 17.08 -3.55 -11.97
C LYS A 146 16.58 -4.80 -12.71
N ASN A 147 17.46 -5.77 -12.91
CA ASN A 147 17.15 -7.04 -13.59
C ASN A 147 16.17 -7.89 -12.78
N GLN A 148 16.28 -7.87 -11.46
CA GLN A 148 15.42 -8.62 -10.56
C GLN A 148 14.01 -8.01 -10.53
N ILE A 149 13.88 -6.69 -10.46
CA ILE A 149 12.59 -6.01 -10.61
C ILE A 149 11.96 -6.32 -11.97
N GLN A 150 12.74 -6.27 -13.05
CA GLN A 150 12.23 -6.59 -14.39
C GLN A 150 11.76 -8.05 -14.50
N ARG A 151 12.47 -9.00 -13.86
CA ARG A 151 12.03 -10.39 -13.79
C ARG A 151 10.71 -10.54 -13.03
N PHE A 152 10.60 -9.91 -11.87
CA PHE A 152 9.37 -9.94 -11.08
C PHE A 152 8.17 -9.39 -11.87
N ILE A 153 8.31 -8.21 -12.48
CA ILE A 153 7.21 -7.60 -13.26
C ILE A 153 6.80 -8.46 -14.46
N ARG A 154 7.73 -9.23 -15.06
CA ARG A 154 7.40 -10.16 -16.16
C ARG A 154 6.61 -11.40 -15.71
N LEU A 155 6.60 -11.72 -14.42
CA LEU A 155 5.89 -12.87 -13.86
C LEU A 155 4.40 -12.57 -13.54
N THR A 156 3.95 -11.34 -13.79
CA THR A 156 2.60 -10.82 -13.46
C THR A 156 1.90 -10.23 -14.67
#